data_AF-A0AAW8KWT1-F1
#
_entry.id   AF-A0AAW8KWT1-F1
#
_cell.length_a   1.000
_cell.length_b   1.000
_cell.length_c   1.000
_cell.angle_alpha   90.00
_cell.angle_beta   90.00
_cell.angle_gamma   90.00
#
_symmetry.space_group_name_H-M   'P 1'
#
loop_
_entity.id
_entity.type
_entity.pdbx_description
1 polymer ?
#
loop_
_entity_poly.entity_id
_entity_poly.type
_entity_poly.pdbx_seq_one_letter_code
_entity_poly.pdbx_strand_id
1 'polypeptide(L)'
;MDQSSISKARPTTSTQGSWFAILAVSIAAFALVTSEFLPVGVLNSVATDLNISVGTAGLIITVPGIMAAIAAPLLPVSVKQLDRRYVL
;
A
#
# COMPACT_ATOMS: atom_id res chain seq x y z
N MET A 1 52.57 22.85 -6.92
CA MET A 1 51.77 21.69 -6.50
C MET A 1 51.20 21.99 -5.12
N ASP A 2 49.94 22.39 -5.01
CA ASP A 2 49.26 22.53 -3.72
C ASP A 2 47.87 21.89 -3.86
N GLN A 3 47.87 20.55 -3.83
CA GLN A 3 46.69 19.68 -3.86
C GLN A 3 46.34 19.31 -2.42
N SER A 4 46.19 20.31 -1.54
CA SER A 4 45.49 20.15 -0.26
C SER A 4 43.99 20.09 -0.56
N SER A 5 43.62 19.00 -1.25
CA SER A 5 42.28 18.62 -1.67
C SER A 5 41.31 18.86 -0.53
N ILE A 6 40.40 19.81 -0.77
CA ILE A 6 39.22 20.07 0.04
C ILE A 6 38.47 18.74 0.17
N SER A 7 38.65 18.08 1.31
CA SER A 7 37.87 16.93 1.71
C SER A 7 36.45 17.43 1.96
N LYS A 8 35.64 17.38 0.91
CA LYS A 8 34.22 17.74 0.92
C LYS A 8 33.54 16.73 1.83
N ALA A 9 33.34 17.10 3.10
CA ALA A 9 32.60 16.30 4.07
C ALA A 9 31.23 15.95 3.47
N ARG A 10 31.04 14.66 3.16
CA ARG A 10 29.77 14.15 2.63
C ARG A 10 28.75 14.20 3.78
N PRO A 11 27.59 14.85 3.63
CA PRO A 11 26.59 14.85 4.68
C PRO A 11 26.12 13.42 4.91
N THR A 12 26.43 12.88 6.08
CA THR A 12 25.85 11.63 6.58
C THR A 12 24.49 11.99 7.15
N THR A 13 23.45 12.01 6.32
CA THR A 13 22.07 12.05 6.82
C THR A 13 21.82 10.76 7.60
N SER A 14 21.88 10.85 8.93
CA SER A 14 21.38 9.79 9.80
C SER A 14 19.88 9.65 9.53
N THR A 15 19.51 8.61 8.79
CA THR A 15 18.10 8.21 8.65
C THR A 15 17.71 7.56 9.96
N GLN A 16 17.48 8.36 10.99
CA GLN A 16 16.86 7.90 12.21
C GLN A 16 15.42 7.54 11.83
N GLY A 17 15.14 6.24 11.74
CA GLY A 17 13.83 5.74 11.30
C GLY A 17 12.72 6.38 12.11
N SER A 18 11.76 7.01 11.44
CA SER A 18 10.60 7.61 12.10
C SER A 18 9.70 6.51 12.64
N TRP A 19 9.71 6.30 13.96
CA TRP A 19 8.81 5.36 14.63
C TRP A 19 7.33 5.64 14.34
N PHE A 20 6.98 6.92 14.15
CA PHE A 20 5.65 7.34 13.73
C PHE A 20 5.29 6.86 12.32
N ALA A 21 6.24 6.80 11.39
CA ALA A 21 5.99 6.26 10.05
C ALA A 21 5.68 4.76 10.11
N ILE A 22 6.38 4.01 10.96
CA ILE A 22 6.12 2.58 11.16
C ILE A 22 4.74 2.37 11.78
N LEU A 23 4.38 3.15 12.79
CA LEU A 23 3.05 3.09 13.40
C LEU A 23 1.96 3.45 12.39
N ALA A 24 2.14 4.51 11.59
CA ALA A 24 1.19 4.90 10.56
C ALA A 24 0.98 3.79 9.52
N VAL A 25 2.07 3.21 9.01
CA VAL A 25 2.00 2.11 8.04
C VAL A 25 1.36 0.86 8.67
N SER A 26 1.69 0.55 9.92
CA SER A 26 1.11 -0.59 10.64
C SER A 26 -0.39 -0.44 10.86
N ILE A 27 -0.84 0.74 11.32
CA ILE A 27 -2.27 1.02 11.52
C ILE A 27 -3.00 1.00 10.18
N ALA A 28 -2.41 1.59 9.13
CA ALA A 28 -2.99 1.57 7.79
C ALA A 28 -3.12 0.13 7.25
N ALA A 29 -2.06 -0.68 7.36
CA ALA A 29 -2.09 -2.08 6.95
C ALA A 29 -3.11 -2.89 7.76
N PHE A 30 -3.17 -2.69 9.07
CA PHE A 30 -4.15 -3.35 9.93
C PHE A 30 -5.58 -3.00 9.53
N ALA A 31 -5.90 -1.71 9.42
CA ALA A 31 -7.24 -1.25 9.04
C ALA A 31 -7.64 -1.75 7.65
N LEU A 32 -6.72 -1.74 6.70
CA LEU A 32 -6.92 -2.26 5.36
C LEU A 32 -7.28 -3.75 5.41
N VAL A 33 -6.49 -4.55 6.14
CA VAL A 33 -6.74 -5.98 6.31
C VAL A 33 -8.07 -6.25 7.01
N THR A 34 -8.39 -5.52 8.09
CA THR A 34 -9.69 -5.65 8.78
C THR A 34 -10.85 -5.34 7.85
N SER A 35 -10.72 -4.31 7.02
CA SER A 35 -11.75 -3.93 6.04
C SER A 35 -12.00 -5.01 5.00
N GLU A 36 -10.96 -5.74 4.58
CA GLU A 36 -11.08 -6.82 3.59
C GLU A 36 -11.70 -8.10 4.18
N PHE A 37 -11.53 -8.35 5.48
CA PHE A 37 -12.12 -9.53 6.14
C PHE A 37 -13.54 -9.32 6.65
N LEU A 38 -13.95 -8.07 6.88
CA LEU A 38 -15.29 -7.72 7.34
C LEU A 38 -16.43 -8.32 6.50
N PRO A 39 -16.40 -8.23 5.15
CA PRO A 39 -17.45 -8.78 4.29
C PRO A 39 -17.69 -10.27 4.48
N VAL A 40 -16.66 -11.05 4.81
CA VAL A 40 -16.77 -12.51 5.02
C VAL A 40 -17.67 -12.82 6.22
N GLY A 41 -17.58 -12.01 7.27
CA GLY A 41 -18.36 -12.19 8.50
C GLY A 41 -19.82 -11.77 8.39
N VAL A 42 -20.14 -10.85 7.47
CA VAL A 42 -21.50 -10.29 7.32
C VAL A 42 -22.20 -10.73 6.03
N LEU A 43 -21.53 -11.52 5.18
CA LEU A 43 -22.00 -11.85 3.83
C LEU A 43 -23.42 -12.40 3.79
N ASN A 44 -23.72 -13.32 4.70
CA ASN A 44 -25.04 -13.98 4.75
C ASN A 44 -26.14 -13.01 5.21
N SER A 45 -25.83 -12.13 6.18
CA SER A 45 -26.74 -11.07 6.61
C SER A 45 -27.01 -10.08 5.48
N VAL A 46 -25.97 -9.65 4.76
CA VAL A 46 -26.10 -8.78 3.58
C VAL A 46 -26.98 -9.43 2.49
N ALA A 47 -26.76 -10.72 2.19
CA ALA A 47 -27.60 -11.44 1.22
C ALA A 47 -29.07 -11.49 1.64
N THR A 48 -29.33 -11.74 2.93
CA THR A 48 -30.69 -11.81 3.49
C THR A 48 -31.38 -10.45 3.47
N ASP A 49 -30.68 -9.40 3.93
CA ASP A 49 -31.21 -8.03 4.06
C ASP A 49 -31.53 -7.41 2.70
N LEU A 50 -30.73 -7.70 1.68
CA LEU A 50 -30.94 -7.23 0.30
C LEU A 50 -31.78 -8.17 -0.56
N ASN A 51 -32.21 -9.32 -0.01
CA ASN A 51 -32.98 -10.35 -0.72
C ASN A 51 -32.30 -10.84 -2.02
N ILE A 52 -30.97 -10.88 -2.03
CA ILE A 52 -30.14 -11.35 -3.15
C ILE A 52 -29.55 -12.73 -2.84
N SER A 53 -29.12 -13.43 -3.89
CA SER A 53 -28.39 -14.68 -3.70
C SER A 53 -27.04 -14.44 -2.98
N VAL A 54 -26.59 -15.41 -2.19
CA VAL A 54 -25.26 -15.38 -1.55
C VAL A 54 -24.14 -15.26 -2.60
N GLY A 55 -24.34 -15.83 -3.79
CA GLY A 55 -23.40 -15.68 -4.91
C GLY A 55 -23.25 -14.23 -5.37
N THR A 56 -24.37 -13.49 -5.46
CA THR A 56 -24.36 -12.05 -5.79
C THR A 56 -23.69 -11.24 -4.68
N ALA A 57 -24.00 -11.53 -3.40
CA ALA A 57 -23.35 -10.87 -2.28
C ALA A 57 -21.82 -11.12 -2.27
N GLY A 58 -21.38 -12.29 -2.75
CA GLY A 58 -19.97 -12.65 -2.92
C GLY A 58 -19.15 -11.65 -3.76
N LEU A 59 -19.80 -10.88 -4.64
CA LEU A 59 -19.13 -9.84 -5.43
C LEU A 59 -18.49 -8.75 -4.56
N ILE A 60 -19.00 -8.53 -3.35
CA ILE A 60 -18.43 -7.58 -2.38
C ILE A 60 -16.98 -7.96 -2.03
N ILE A 61 -16.62 -9.25 -2.09
CA ILE A 61 -15.26 -9.75 -1.85
C ILE A 61 -14.48 -9.90 -3.16
N THR A 62 -15.14 -10.37 -4.23
CA THR A 62 -14.46 -10.65 -5.50
C THR A 62 -14.00 -9.37 -6.22
N VAL A 63 -14.81 -8.32 -6.24
CA VAL A 63 -14.49 -7.08 -6.97
C VAL A 63 -13.23 -6.39 -6.42
N PRO A 64 -13.08 -6.16 -5.09
CA PRO A 64 -11.84 -5.65 -4.53
C PRO A 64 -10.64 -6.54 -4.82
N GLY A 65 -10.80 -7.87 -4.76
CA GLY A 65 -9.74 -8.82 -5.10
C GLY A 65 -9.24 -8.70 -6.54
N ILE A 66 -10.15 -8.51 -7.51
CA ILE A 66 -9.79 -8.27 -8.91
C ILE A 66 -9.04 -6.93 -9.05
N MET A 67 -9.52 -5.88 -8.40
CA MET A 67 -8.84 -4.58 -8.41
C MET A 67 -7.44 -4.68 -7.81
N ALA A 68 -7.26 -5.43 -6.73
CA ALA A 68 -5.96 -5.69 -6.12
C ALA A 68 -5.04 -6.49 -7.05
N ALA A 69 -5.56 -7.51 -7.74
CA ALA A 69 -4.79 -8.29 -8.73
C ALA A 69 -4.29 -7.43 -9.89
N ILE A 70 -5.06 -6.43 -10.31
CA ILE A 70 -4.66 -5.45 -11.34
C ILE A 70 -3.67 -4.43 -10.78
N ALA A 71 -3.89 -3.95 -9.55
CA ALA A 71 -3.03 -2.98 -8.89
C ALA A 71 -1.64 -3.55 -8.56
N ALA A 72 -1.56 -4.84 -8.19
CA ALA A 72 -0.32 -5.51 -7.80
C ALA A 72 0.83 -5.38 -8.82
N PRO A 73 0.64 -5.56 -10.14
CA PRO A 73 1.67 -5.26 -11.14
C PRO A 73 1.76 -3.77 -11.52
N LEU A 74 0.65 -3.02 -11.48
CA LEU A 74 0.64 -1.62 -11.91
C LEU A 74 1.40 -0.70 -10.95
N LEU A 75 1.26 -0.90 -9.64
CA LEU A 75 1.88 -0.05 -8.63
C LEU A 75 3.43 -0.10 -8.70
N PRO A 76 4.10 -1.27 -8.72
CA PRO A 76 5.56 -1.33 -8.86
C PRO A 76 6.07 -0.71 -10.16
N VAL A 77 5.38 -0.94 -11.29
CA VAL A 77 5.76 -0.37 -12.59
C VAL A 77 5.63 1.16 -12.57
N SER A 78 4.55 1.68 -12.00
CA SER A 78 4.28 3.13 -11.93
C SER A 78 5.26 3.84 -10.99
N VAL A 79 5.51 3.27 -9.82
CA VAL A 79 6.50 3.80 -8.85
C VAL A 79 7.90 3.81 -9.45
N LYS A 80 8.29 2.74 -10.17
CA LYS A 80 9.58 2.68 -10.88
C LYS A 80 9.72 3.74 -11.98
N GLN A 81 8.63 4.12 -12.65
CA GLN A 81 8.66 5.20 -13.64
C GLN A 81 8.78 6.59 -13.00
N LEU A 82 8.21 6.77 -11.80
CA LEU A 82 8.29 8.04 -11.06
C LEU A 82 9.73 8.34 -10.62
N ASP A 83 10.51 7.32 -10.25
CA ASP A 83 11.93 7.45 -9.90
C ASP A 83 12.79 8.00 -11.06
N ARG A 84 12.48 7.68 -12.31
CA ARG A 84 13.27 8.16 -13.47
C ARG A 84 13.03 9.63 -13.80
N ARG A 85 11.89 10.21 -13.38
CA ARG A 85 11.55 11.62 -13.68
C ARG A 85 12.10 12.62 -12.65
N TYR A 86 12.56 12.15 -11.48
CA TYR A 86 13.19 12.97 -10.44
C TYR A 86 14.72 12.84 -10.38
N VAL A 87 15.32 12.04 -11.28
CA VAL A 87 16.77 11.76 -11.32
C VAL A 87 17.50 12.47 -12.48
N LEU A 88 16.79 13.29 -13.26
CA LEU A 88 17.38 14.22 -14.24
C LEU A 88 16.91 15.64 -13.92
#